data_AF-A0A940DRR1-F1
#
_entry.id   AF-A0A940DRR1-F1
#
_cell.length_a   1.000
_cell.length_b   1.000
_cell.length_c   1.000
_cell.angle_alpha   90.00
_cell.angle_beta   90.00
_cell.angle_gamma   90.00
#
_symmetry.space_group_name_H-M   'P 1'
#
loop_
_entity.id
_entity.type
_entity.pdbx_description
1 polymer ?
#
loop_
_entity_poly.entity_id
_entity_poly.type
_entity_poly.pdbx_seq_one_letter_code
_entity_poly.pdbx_strand_id
1 'polypeptide(L)'
;MYAYRICKGYKWYLICDDNYGSVYNYPLYLPEVFFSVSDGSVSKYWIKTGAGLSTEAGFPEIINIPDFFMKLTDGDIQATDRFKAIKLIIDKENGYGKNIFIYRTMPPVNDDTRVINIPPGIKDKNDLINCIMNKLSFPFGELLSWDALAYFIGHIEWVKEKKVWINHEQLPPLQKNDLMQYIKCLSDACGQLNGHQHELTVYFPEYEENTIKRILKETIQKF
;
A
#
# COMPACT_ATOMS: atom_id res chain seq x y z
N MET A 1 19.40 9.14 -21.75
CA MET A 1 19.06 10.10 -22.84
C MET A 1 17.55 10.10 -23.01
N TYR A 2 16.86 11.22 -22.83
CA TYR A 2 15.38 11.26 -22.90
C TYR A 2 14.91 11.40 -24.35
N ALA A 3 13.93 10.59 -24.75
CA ALA A 3 13.20 10.80 -25.99
C ALA A 3 11.86 11.47 -25.66
N TYR A 4 11.53 12.56 -26.35
CA TYR A 4 10.20 13.15 -26.31
C TYR A 4 9.53 12.92 -27.67
N ARG A 5 8.24 12.58 -27.66
CA ARG A 5 7.45 12.44 -28.87
C ARG A 5 6.20 13.30 -28.74
N ILE A 6 5.82 13.98 -29.82
CA ILE A 6 4.53 14.66 -29.90
C ILE A 6 3.65 13.84 -30.84
N CYS A 7 2.52 13.34 -30.33
CA CYS A 7 1.55 12.57 -31.12
C CYS A 7 0.16 13.15 -30.89
N LYS A 8 -0.52 13.53 -31.99
CA LYS A 8 -1.85 14.16 -31.99
C LYS A 8 -1.97 15.37 -31.04
N GLY A 9 -0.93 16.17 -30.91
CA GLY A 9 -0.91 17.37 -30.07
C GLY A 9 -0.56 17.13 -28.59
N TYR A 10 -0.39 15.88 -28.18
CA TYR A 10 0.00 15.52 -26.81
C TYR A 10 1.49 15.20 -26.73
N LYS A 11 2.14 15.65 -25.66
CA LYS A 11 3.56 15.41 -25.38
C LYS A 11 3.73 14.12 -24.59
N TRP A 12 4.65 13.29 -25.04
CA TRP A 12 5.00 12.00 -24.46
C TRP A 12 6.44 12.06 -23.98
N TYR A 13 6.69 11.65 -22.74
CA TYR A 13 8.03 11.62 -22.14
C TYR A 13 8.42 10.18 -21.90
N LEU A 14 9.57 9.76 -22.46
CA LEU A 14 10.10 8.40 -22.31
C LEU A 14 11.37 8.42 -21.46
N ILE A 15 11.42 7.60 -20.41
CA ILE A 15 12.60 7.39 -19.57
C ILE A 15 13.42 6.25 -20.20
N CYS A 16 14.69 6.51 -20.52
CA CYS A 16 15.65 5.49 -20.92
C CYS A 16 16.32 4.88 -19.68
N ASP A 17 16.48 3.57 -19.67
CA ASP A 17 17.50 2.88 -18.86
C ASP A 17 18.90 3.20 -19.42
N ASP A 18 19.90 3.30 -18.56
CA ASP A 18 21.32 3.54 -18.87
C ASP A 18 21.97 2.34 -19.59
N ASN A 19 21.37 1.16 -19.53
CA ASN A 19 21.79 0.01 -20.31
C ASN A 19 21.26 0.10 -21.75
N TYR A 20 22.00 0.77 -22.64
CA TYR A 20 21.79 0.87 -24.11
C TYR A 20 21.77 -0.50 -24.86
N GLY A 21 21.03 -1.48 -24.35
CA GLY A 21 20.90 -2.84 -24.86
C GLY A 21 19.82 -2.93 -25.93
N SER A 22 20.28 -2.98 -27.18
CA SER A 22 19.62 -3.59 -28.34
C SER A 22 18.22 -3.10 -28.73
N VAL A 23 18.17 -2.17 -29.69
CA VAL A 23 17.32 -2.05 -30.91
C VAL A 23 15.80 -2.34 -30.86
N TYR A 24 15.18 -2.82 -29.77
CA TYR A 24 13.74 -3.18 -29.76
C TYR A 24 12.95 -2.91 -28.47
N ASN A 25 13.48 -2.23 -27.44
CA ASN A 25 12.76 -2.08 -26.17
C ASN A 25 12.36 -0.63 -25.85
N TYR A 26 11.13 -0.29 -26.24
CA TYR A 26 10.31 0.78 -25.68
C TYR A 26 9.02 0.12 -25.14
N PRO A 27 8.43 0.50 -23.99
CA PRO A 27 8.92 1.24 -22.82
C PRO A 27 9.28 0.29 -21.65
N LEU A 28 9.88 0.76 -20.54
CA LEU A 28 10.05 -0.09 -19.33
C LEU A 28 9.12 0.24 -18.16
N TYR A 29 8.52 1.45 -18.08
CA TYR A 29 7.50 1.72 -17.07
C TYR A 29 6.36 2.59 -17.60
N LEU A 30 5.16 2.01 -17.60
CA LEU A 30 3.90 2.69 -17.82
C LEU A 30 3.41 3.33 -16.51
N PRO A 31 2.61 4.42 -16.53
CA PRO A 31 1.99 4.99 -15.34
C PRO A 31 1.19 4.00 -14.48
N GLU A 32 0.84 2.84 -15.04
CA GLU A 32 0.20 1.69 -14.36
C GLU A 32 1.00 1.21 -13.16
N VAL A 33 2.33 1.26 -13.24
CA VAL A 33 3.22 0.81 -12.17
C VAL A 33 3.08 1.66 -10.91
N PHE A 34 2.62 2.91 -11.04
CA PHE A 34 2.46 3.80 -9.89
C PHE A 34 1.10 3.71 -9.22
N PHE A 35 0.06 3.25 -9.93
CA PHE A 35 -1.34 3.45 -9.51
C PHE A 35 -2.27 2.28 -9.83
N SER A 36 -1.76 1.06 -9.93
CA SER A 36 -2.60 -0.14 -9.94
C SER A 36 -3.39 -0.22 -8.63
N VAL A 37 -4.71 -0.44 -8.73
CA VAL A 37 -5.50 -0.91 -7.58
C VAL A 37 -4.95 -2.29 -7.22
N SER A 38 -4.85 -2.62 -5.93
CA SER A 38 -4.28 -3.89 -5.46
C SER A 38 -4.91 -5.09 -6.17
N ASP A 39 -6.24 -5.07 -6.38
CA ASP A 39 -7.00 -6.10 -7.09
C ASP A 39 -6.73 -6.23 -8.61
N GLY A 40 -5.74 -5.50 -9.15
CA GLY A 40 -5.40 -5.49 -10.57
C GLY A 40 -6.40 -4.72 -11.44
N SER A 41 -7.38 -4.04 -10.84
CA SER A 41 -8.27 -3.16 -11.58
C SER A 41 -7.59 -1.84 -11.96
N VAL A 42 -8.02 -1.29 -13.09
CA VAL A 42 -7.58 0.03 -13.57
C VAL A 42 -8.36 1.09 -12.81
N SER A 43 -7.65 2.06 -12.21
CA SER A 43 -8.30 3.15 -11.48
C SER A 43 -9.26 3.94 -12.38
N LYS A 44 -10.42 4.34 -11.86
CA LYS A 44 -11.44 5.15 -12.56
C LYS A 44 -10.95 6.55 -12.96
N TYR A 45 -9.83 6.99 -12.39
CA TYR A 45 -9.17 8.25 -12.75
C TYR A 45 -8.26 8.10 -13.98
N TRP A 46 -8.18 6.89 -14.55
CA TRP A 46 -7.53 6.63 -15.82
C TRP A 46 -8.38 7.16 -16.97
N ILE A 47 -7.77 7.97 -17.84
CA ILE A 47 -8.41 8.48 -19.04
C ILE A 47 -8.03 7.56 -20.20
N LYS A 48 -9.02 6.83 -20.73
CA LYS A 48 -8.85 6.09 -22.00
C LYS A 48 -8.72 7.10 -23.13
N THR A 49 -7.55 7.11 -23.77
CA THR A 49 -7.26 8.02 -24.89
C THR A 49 -7.26 7.25 -26.21
N GLY A 50 -8.41 6.69 -26.58
CA GLY A 50 -8.69 6.18 -27.93
C GLY A 50 -8.77 4.65 -28.09
N ALA A 51 -9.28 4.23 -29.25
CA ALA A 51 -9.45 2.84 -29.64
C ALA A 51 -8.14 2.28 -30.22
N GLY A 52 -7.38 1.54 -29.39
CA GLY A 52 -6.13 0.89 -29.75
C GLY A 52 -5.47 0.21 -28.53
N LEU A 53 -4.46 -0.64 -28.77
CA LEU A 53 -3.89 -1.56 -27.77
C LEU A 53 -2.99 -0.93 -26.68
N SER A 54 -2.84 0.39 -26.57
CA SER A 54 -1.88 0.96 -25.60
C SER A 54 -2.00 2.48 -25.37
N THR A 55 -3.17 2.97 -24.96
CA THR A 55 -3.32 4.42 -24.67
C THR A 55 -4.25 4.66 -23.49
N GLU A 56 -3.79 4.28 -22.31
CA GLU A 56 -4.40 4.70 -21.05
C GLU A 56 -3.46 5.72 -20.38
N ALA A 57 -3.97 6.93 -20.16
CA ALA A 57 -3.24 8.01 -19.51
C ALA A 57 -3.97 8.35 -18.20
N GLY A 58 -3.42 7.92 -17.07
CA GLY A 58 -3.84 8.38 -15.76
C GLY A 58 -3.16 9.70 -15.40
N PHE A 59 -3.88 10.60 -14.72
CA PHE A 59 -3.32 11.79 -14.08
C PHE A 59 -2.59 12.77 -15.02
N PRO A 60 -3.31 13.45 -15.94
CA PRO A 60 -2.72 14.43 -16.86
C PRO A 60 -1.95 15.54 -16.14
N GLU A 61 -2.26 15.81 -14.87
CA GLU A 61 -1.58 16.82 -14.09
C GLU A 61 -0.19 16.41 -13.57
N ILE A 62 0.16 15.12 -13.63
CA ILE A 62 1.54 14.62 -13.47
C ILE A 62 2.24 14.59 -14.83
N ILE A 63 1.56 14.04 -15.84
CA ILE A 63 2.13 13.86 -17.20
C ILE A 63 2.56 15.20 -17.82
N ASN A 64 1.91 16.30 -17.45
CA ASN A 64 2.24 17.63 -17.95
C ASN A 64 3.38 18.33 -17.20
N ILE A 65 3.92 17.76 -16.12
CA ILE A 65 5.07 18.31 -15.41
C ILE A 65 6.35 17.75 -16.04
N PRO A 66 7.19 18.59 -16.69
CA PRO A 66 8.47 18.14 -17.22
C PRO A 66 9.35 17.62 -16.09
N ASP A 67 10.00 16.48 -16.35
CA ASP A 67 10.96 15.83 -15.45
C ASP A 67 10.37 15.52 -14.06
N PHE A 68 9.06 15.30 -13.97
CA PHE A 68 8.36 15.04 -12.70
C PHE A 68 9.05 14.00 -11.84
N PHE A 69 9.52 12.91 -12.45
CA PHE A 69 10.20 11.83 -11.73
C PHE A 69 11.52 12.29 -11.09
N MET A 70 12.36 13.00 -11.85
CA MET A 70 13.60 13.56 -11.30
C MET A 70 13.30 14.54 -10.17
N LYS A 71 12.32 15.40 -10.37
CA LYS A 71 11.87 16.34 -9.33
C LYS A 71 11.41 15.61 -8.08
N LEU A 72 10.62 14.54 -8.22
CA LEU A 72 10.17 13.73 -7.09
C LEU A 72 11.35 13.06 -6.36
N THR A 73 12.30 12.46 -7.09
CA THR A 73 13.48 11.81 -6.49
C THR A 73 14.43 12.82 -5.84
N ASP A 74 14.51 14.03 -6.38
CA ASP A 74 15.32 15.13 -5.86
C ASP A 74 14.63 15.85 -4.69
N GLY A 75 13.44 15.41 -4.29
CA GLY A 75 12.70 15.96 -3.15
C GLY A 75 12.05 17.32 -3.43
N ASP A 76 11.80 17.65 -4.71
CA ASP A 76 11.07 18.85 -5.10
C ASP A 76 9.70 18.88 -4.44
N ILE A 77 9.40 20.01 -3.79
CA ILE A 77 8.19 20.18 -2.98
C ILE A 77 6.94 20.06 -3.86
N GLN A 78 6.95 20.68 -5.04
CA GLN A 78 5.78 20.69 -5.93
C GLN A 78 5.49 19.30 -6.48
N ALA A 79 6.52 18.57 -6.91
CA ALA A 79 6.37 17.18 -7.37
C ALA A 79 5.91 16.25 -6.24
N THR A 80 6.49 16.40 -5.05
CA THR A 80 6.13 15.62 -3.86
C THR A 80 4.68 15.84 -3.43
N ASP A 81 4.24 17.08 -3.33
CA ASP A 81 2.87 17.40 -2.92
C ASP A 81 1.85 16.96 -3.97
N ARG A 82 2.20 17.04 -5.26
CA ARG A 82 1.36 16.52 -6.35
C ARG A 82 1.24 15.00 -6.29
N PHE A 83 2.35 14.31 -6.04
CA PHE A 83 2.36 12.85 -5.87
C PHE A 83 1.49 12.44 -4.68
N LYS A 84 1.62 13.09 -3.52
CA LYS A 84 0.78 12.84 -2.33
C LYS A 84 -0.70 13.01 -2.63
N ALA A 85 -1.09 14.11 -3.29
CA ALA A 85 -2.49 14.38 -3.61
C ALA A 85 -3.11 13.28 -4.49
N ILE A 86 -2.33 12.75 -5.45
CA ILE A 86 -2.79 11.70 -6.35
C ILE A 86 -2.77 10.33 -5.66
N LYS A 87 -1.75 10.06 -4.85
CA LYS A 87 -1.72 8.89 -3.98
C LYS A 87 -2.96 8.85 -3.08
N LEU A 88 -3.37 9.95 -2.47
CA LEU A 88 -4.60 10.02 -1.66
C LEU A 88 -5.88 9.67 -2.45
N ILE A 89 -5.94 10.05 -3.73
CA ILE A 89 -7.09 9.77 -4.60
C ILE A 89 -7.14 8.27 -4.92
N ILE A 90 -6.01 7.68 -5.27
CA ILE A 90 -5.86 6.25 -5.56
C ILE A 90 -6.08 5.41 -4.31
N ASP A 91 -5.47 5.80 -3.20
CA ASP A 91 -5.65 5.17 -1.90
C ASP A 91 -7.16 5.14 -1.54
N LYS A 92 -7.89 6.27 -1.67
CA LYS A 92 -9.35 6.30 -1.44
C LYS A 92 -10.13 5.36 -2.37
N GLU A 93 -9.70 5.23 -3.61
CA GLU A 93 -10.31 4.31 -4.58
C GLU A 93 -10.07 2.84 -4.18
N ASN A 94 -8.84 2.50 -3.79
CA ASN A 94 -8.42 1.19 -3.29
C ASN A 94 -9.04 0.84 -1.92
N GLY A 95 -9.78 1.77 -1.30
CA GLY A 95 -10.36 1.57 0.02
C GLY A 95 -9.38 1.77 1.17
N TYR A 96 -8.25 2.42 0.93
CA TYR A 96 -7.37 2.94 1.97
C TYR A 96 -8.16 3.82 2.94
N GLY A 97 -8.13 3.49 4.23
CA GLY A 97 -8.92 4.20 5.23
C GLY A 97 -10.42 3.89 5.22
N LYS A 98 -10.91 2.94 4.41
CA LYS A 98 -12.20 2.30 4.68
C LYS A 98 -12.04 1.42 5.92
N ASN A 99 -13.13 1.25 6.65
CA ASN A 99 -13.17 0.42 7.84
C ASN A 99 -13.08 -1.06 7.44
N ILE A 100 -11.86 -1.52 7.16
CA ILE A 100 -11.51 -2.87 6.71
C ILE A 100 -11.29 -3.85 7.87
N PHE A 101 -11.26 -3.32 9.10
CA PHE A 101 -11.14 -4.12 10.31
C PHE A 101 -12.48 -4.67 10.77
N ILE A 102 -12.44 -5.81 11.45
CA ILE A 102 -13.61 -6.47 12.00
C ILE A 102 -13.64 -6.24 13.53
N TYR A 103 -14.76 -5.73 14.04
CA TYR A 103 -14.93 -5.34 15.45
C TYR A 103 -15.83 -6.32 16.20
N ARG A 104 -15.34 -7.54 16.37
CA ARG A 104 -16.02 -8.62 17.08
C ARG A 104 -15.04 -9.75 17.37
N THR A 105 -15.48 -10.70 18.17
CA THR A 105 -14.76 -11.97 18.36
C THR A 105 -14.57 -12.68 17.01
N MET A 106 -13.39 -13.29 16.85
CA MET A 106 -13.11 -14.13 15.68
C MET A 106 -14.11 -15.28 15.59
N PRO A 107 -14.54 -15.65 14.36
CA PRO A 107 -15.26 -16.90 14.17
C PRO A 107 -14.33 -18.10 14.39
N PRO A 108 -14.87 -19.33 14.46
CA PRO A 108 -14.06 -20.54 14.53
C PRO A 108 -13.04 -20.62 13.38
N VAL A 109 -11.81 -21.01 13.73
CA VAL A 109 -10.68 -21.10 12.82
C VAL A 109 -10.75 -22.42 12.06
N ASN A 110 -10.53 -22.38 10.74
CA ASN A 110 -10.39 -23.58 9.91
C ASN A 110 -8.90 -23.84 9.58
N ASP A 111 -8.61 -25.00 8.99
CA ASP A 111 -7.23 -25.42 8.69
C ASP A 111 -6.51 -24.56 7.62
N ASP A 112 -7.24 -23.74 6.87
CA ASP A 112 -6.70 -22.82 5.85
C ASP A 112 -6.53 -21.39 6.39
N THR A 113 -6.52 -21.22 7.72
CA THR A 113 -6.40 -19.93 8.38
C THR A 113 -5.25 -19.91 9.39
N ARG A 114 -4.26 -19.08 9.12
CA ARG A 114 -3.18 -18.75 10.05
C ARG A 114 -3.64 -17.64 10.99
N VAL A 115 -3.62 -17.89 12.30
CA VAL A 115 -4.03 -16.89 13.30
C VAL A 115 -2.84 -16.36 14.08
N ILE A 116 -2.73 -15.03 14.11
CA ILE A 116 -1.72 -14.26 14.84
C ILE A 116 -2.43 -13.54 15.98
N ASN A 117 -2.36 -14.10 17.18
CA ASN A 117 -2.92 -13.46 18.37
C ASN A 117 -1.95 -12.41 18.93
N ILE A 118 -2.37 -11.16 19.00
CA ILE A 118 -1.61 -10.08 19.64
C ILE A 118 -2.01 -10.03 21.12
N PRO A 119 -1.11 -10.40 22.04
CA PRO A 119 -1.43 -10.41 23.46
C PRO A 119 -1.61 -8.97 23.98
N PRO A 120 -2.43 -8.78 25.01
CA PRO A 120 -2.61 -7.48 25.63
C PRO A 120 -1.30 -7.02 26.28
N GLY A 121 -1.11 -5.70 26.35
CA GLY A 121 -0.03 -5.10 27.15
C GLY A 121 1.33 -4.96 26.47
N ILE A 122 1.49 -5.31 25.19
CA ILE A 122 2.72 -4.97 24.43
C ILE A 122 2.82 -3.45 24.29
N LYS A 123 3.81 -2.83 24.94
CA LYS A 123 4.00 -1.37 24.97
C LYS A 123 5.15 -0.89 24.07
N ASP A 124 6.01 -1.80 23.65
CA ASP A 124 7.17 -1.50 22.84
C ASP A 124 6.93 -1.85 21.37
N LYS A 125 7.39 -0.98 20.48
CA LYS A 125 7.27 -1.13 19.03
C LYS A 125 7.97 -2.40 18.55
N ASN A 126 9.21 -2.63 18.97
CA ASN A 126 10.02 -3.74 18.49
C ASN A 126 9.44 -5.07 18.99
N ASP A 127 8.96 -5.10 20.23
CA ASP A 127 8.25 -6.28 20.77
C ASP A 127 6.99 -6.61 19.96
N LEU A 128 6.21 -5.61 19.55
CA LEU A 128 5.02 -5.82 18.72
C LEU A 128 5.38 -6.34 17.32
N ILE A 129 6.36 -5.71 16.66
CA ILE A 129 6.85 -6.14 15.34
C ILE A 129 7.36 -7.58 15.43
N ASN A 130 8.21 -7.89 16.42
CA ASN A 130 8.72 -9.24 16.64
C ASN A 130 7.60 -10.25 16.89
N CYS A 131 6.58 -9.89 17.67
CA CYS A 131 5.44 -10.76 17.93
C CYS A 131 4.73 -11.18 16.63
N ILE A 132 4.50 -10.24 15.72
CA ILE A 132 3.85 -10.49 14.43
C ILE A 132 4.77 -11.29 13.51
N MET A 133 6.02 -10.84 13.35
CA MET A 133 6.99 -11.43 12.41
C MET A 133 7.32 -12.89 12.77
N ASN A 134 7.49 -13.20 14.06
CA ASN A 134 7.73 -14.56 14.52
C ASN A 134 6.53 -15.48 14.25
N LYS A 135 5.29 -14.97 14.44
CA LYS A 135 4.06 -15.75 14.19
C LYS A 135 3.76 -15.97 12.70
N LEU A 136 4.23 -15.04 11.86
CA LEU A 136 4.27 -15.21 10.40
C LEU A 136 5.40 -16.13 9.93
N SER A 137 6.26 -16.62 10.83
CA SER A 137 7.43 -17.44 10.51
C SER A 137 8.33 -16.77 9.47
N PHE A 138 8.55 -15.46 9.64
CA PHE A 138 9.27 -14.66 8.66
C PHE A 138 10.75 -15.10 8.52
N PRO A 139 11.27 -15.27 7.29
CA PRO A 139 12.61 -15.83 7.08
C PRO A 139 13.81 -14.91 7.38
N PHE A 140 13.65 -13.60 7.68
CA PHE A 140 14.78 -12.67 7.84
C PHE A 140 14.65 -11.70 9.04
N GLY A 141 15.59 -11.66 9.98
CA GLY A 141 15.29 -11.24 11.36
C GLY A 141 15.73 -9.86 11.87
N GLU A 142 16.28 -8.95 11.06
CA GLU A 142 17.03 -7.80 11.66
C GLU A 142 16.40 -6.41 11.50
N LEU A 143 15.42 -6.22 10.62
CA LEU A 143 14.83 -4.89 10.37
C LEU A 143 13.50 -4.70 11.10
N LEU A 144 13.55 -4.10 12.29
CA LEU A 144 12.38 -3.77 13.12
C LEU A 144 11.91 -2.32 12.92
N SER A 145 11.29 -2.06 11.77
CA SER A 145 10.66 -0.76 11.45
C SER A 145 9.20 -0.91 11.04
N TRP A 146 8.42 0.19 11.11
CA TRP A 146 7.04 0.20 10.62
C TRP A 146 6.96 -0.04 9.11
N ASP A 147 7.92 0.49 8.35
CA ASP A 147 8.02 0.28 6.91
C ASP A 147 8.34 -1.19 6.57
N ALA A 148 9.25 -1.80 7.33
CA ALA A 148 9.55 -3.23 7.21
C ALA A 148 8.30 -4.07 7.51
N LEU A 149 7.60 -3.78 8.60
CA LEU A 149 6.35 -4.48 8.94
C LEU A 149 5.30 -4.32 7.82
N ALA A 150 5.08 -3.11 7.32
CA ALA A 150 4.12 -2.85 6.24
C ALA A 150 4.45 -3.66 4.99
N TYR A 151 5.73 -3.66 4.59
CA TYR A 151 6.21 -4.44 3.47
C TYR A 151 5.94 -5.94 3.67
N PHE A 152 6.32 -6.51 4.81
CA PHE A 152 6.19 -7.94 5.03
C PHE A 152 4.75 -8.41 5.21
N ILE A 153 3.90 -7.66 5.91
CA ILE A 153 2.49 -8.02 6.03
C ILE A 153 1.77 -7.88 4.68
N GLY A 154 2.19 -6.95 3.81
CA GLY A 154 1.65 -6.82 2.46
C GLY A 154 2.13 -7.90 1.47
N HIS A 155 3.20 -8.62 1.79
CA HIS A 155 3.84 -9.63 0.94
C HIS A 155 4.00 -10.93 1.70
N ILE A 156 2.91 -11.65 1.97
CA ILE A 156 2.90 -12.88 2.78
C ILE A 156 2.95 -14.17 1.94
N GLU A 157 3.55 -14.14 0.74
CA GLU A 157 3.52 -15.25 -0.23
C GLU A 157 4.20 -16.54 0.28
N TRP A 158 5.00 -16.46 1.35
CA TRP A 158 5.61 -17.62 1.99
C TRP A 158 4.67 -18.35 2.96
N VAL A 159 3.56 -17.73 3.38
CA VAL A 159 2.57 -18.35 4.27
C VAL A 159 1.78 -19.38 3.46
N LYS A 160 1.56 -20.58 4.01
CA LYS A 160 0.90 -21.66 3.27
C LYS A 160 -0.61 -21.48 3.22
N GLU A 161 -1.17 -20.97 4.32
CA GLU A 161 -2.58 -20.72 4.52
C GLU A 161 -3.05 -19.55 3.65
N LYS A 162 -4.20 -19.71 2.98
CA LYS A 162 -4.76 -18.63 2.17
C LYS A 162 -5.24 -17.47 3.03
N LYS A 163 -5.69 -17.73 4.26
CA LYS A 163 -6.19 -16.70 5.15
C LYS A 163 -5.21 -16.45 6.28
N VAL A 164 -4.91 -15.18 6.51
CA VAL A 164 -4.12 -14.74 7.66
C VAL A 164 -4.97 -13.79 8.49
N TRP A 165 -5.19 -14.14 9.75
CA TRP A 165 -5.93 -13.32 10.70
C TRP A 165 -5.01 -12.75 11.76
N ILE A 166 -5.05 -11.44 11.96
CA ILE A 166 -4.39 -10.77 13.09
C ILE A 166 -5.47 -10.42 14.11
N ASN A 167 -5.43 -11.04 15.27
CA ASN A 167 -6.42 -10.89 16.32
C ASN A 167 -5.86 -10.09 17.49
N HIS A 168 -6.59 -9.06 17.91
CA HIS A 168 -6.25 -8.27 19.09
C HIS A 168 -7.23 -8.54 20.22
N GLU A 169 -6.73 -8.96 21.38
CA GLU A 169 -7.54 -8.98 22.61
C GLU A 169 -7.78 -7.58 23.16
N GLN A 170 -6.81 -6.69 22.93
CA GLN A 170 -6.85 -5.28 23.29
C GLN A 170 -5.98 -4.51 22.30
N LEU A 171 -6.29 -3.22 22.08
CA LEU A 171 -5.40 -2.32 21.36
C LEU A 171 -4.04 -2.25 22.09
N PRO A 172 -2.91 -2.44 21.40
CA PRO A 172 -1.60 -2.33 22.03
C PRO A 172 -1.41 -0.95 22.65
N PRO A 173 -1.06 -0.84 23.96
CA PRO A 173 -0.90 0.45 24.64
C PRO A 173 0.44 1.14 24.29
N LEU A 174 0.65 1.35 22.99
CA LEU A 174 1.80 2.04 22.41
C LEU A 174 1.68 3.56 22.58
N GLN A 175 2.80 4.26 22.38
CA GLN A 175 2.80 5.71 22.23
C GLN A 175 1.95 6.14 21.04
N LYS A 176 1.35 7.34 21.11
CA LYS A 176 0.37 7.80 20.09
C LYS A 176 0.89 7.66 18.66
N ASN A 177 2.12 8.08 18.38
CA ASN A 177 2.68 8.02 17.03
C ASN A 177 2.90 6.58 16.56
N ASP A 178 3.40 5.71 17.43
CA ASP A 178 3.61 4.29 17.12
C ASP A 178 2.28 3.56 16.91
N LEU A 179 1.27 3.86 17.73
CA LEU A 179 -0.07 3.32 17.56
C LEU A 179 -0.70 3.76 16.23
N MET A 180 -0.54 5.03 15.86
CA MET A 180 -1.00 5.54 14.57
C MET A 180 -0.33 4.82 13.40
N GLN A 181 1.00 4.63 13.46
CA GLN A 181 1.74 3.92 12.42
C GLN A 181 1.36 2.45 12.36
N TYR A 182 1.19 1.79 13.50
CA TYR A 182 0.75 0.40 13.56
C TYR A 182 -0.61 0.19 12.88
N ILE A 183 -1.60 0.99 13.26
CA ILE A 183 -2.95 0.91 12.70
C ILE A 183 -2.94 1.22 11.20
N LYS A 184 -2.07 2.15 10.77
CA LYS A 184 -1.86 2.44 9.35
C LYS A 184 -1.27 1.23 8.63
N CYS A 185 -0.17 0.64 9.10
CA CYS A 185 0.46 -0.54 8.49
C CYS A 185 -0.55 -1.68 8.28
N LEU A 186 -1.37 -1.97 9.30
CA LEU A 186 -2.42 -2.98 9.20
C LEU A 186 -3.51 -2.62 8.19
N SER A 187 -3.91 -1.34 8.17
CA SER A 187 -4.89 -0.84 7.20
C SER A 187 -4.38 -1.03 5.77
N ASP A 188 -3.14 -0.63 5.53
CA ASP A 188 -2.49 -0.64 4.23
C ASP A 188 -2.36 -2.07 3.72
N ALA A 189 -1.90 -2.99 4.57
CA ALA A 189 -1.73 -4.38 4.20
C ALA A 189 -3.05 -5.11 3.92
N CYS A 190 -4.12 -4.84 4.68
CA CYS A 190 -5.43 -5.41 4.41
C CYS A 190 -6.01 -4.91 3.07
N GLY A 191 -5.80 -3.62 2.74
CA GLY A 191 -6.19 -3.09 1.42
C GLY A 191 -5.36 -3.69 0.29
N GLN A 192 -4.06 -3.88 0.52
CA GLN A 192 -3.15 -4.47 -0.45
C GLN A 192 -3.48 -5.94 -0.75
N LEU A 193 -3.85 -6.75 0.24
CA LEU A 193 -4.05 -8.20 0.04
C LEU A 193 -5.48 -8.58 -0.35
N ASN A 194 -6.45 -7.66 -0.28
CA ASN A 194 -7.83 -7.99 -0.61
C ASN A 194 -7.98 -8.31 -2.11
N GLY A 195 -8.42 -9.53 -2.43
CA GLY A 195 -8.54 -10.00 -3.82
C GLY A 195 -7.30 -10.71 -4.38
N HIS A 196 -6.24 -10.89 -3.57
CA HIS A 196 -5.05 -11.66 -3.95
C HIS A 196 -5.16 -13.14 -3.52
N GLN A 197 -4.13 -13.92 -3.83
CA GLN A 197 -4.01 -15.33 -3.42
C GLN A 197 -4.11 -15.52 -1.89
N HIS A 198 -3.67 -14.53 -1.12
CA HIS A 198 -3.78 -14.51 0.33
C HIS A 198 -4.71 -13.37 0.78
N GLU A 199 -5.55 -13.65 1.78
CA GLU A 199 -6.46 -12.69 2.40
C GLU A 199 -5.96 -12.34 3.81
N LEU A 200 -5.78 -11.05 4.10
CA LEU A 200 -5.49 -10.56 5.44
C LEU A 200 -6.75 -9.98 6.09
N THR A 201 -7.10 -10.46 7.28
CA THR A 201 -8.18 -9.90 8.09
C THR A 201 -7.67 -9.51 9.46
N VAL A 202 -8.00 -8.33 9.93
CA VAL A 202 -7.63 -7.86 11.27
C VAL A 202 -8.86 -7.73 12.14
N TYR A 203 -8.80 -8.36 13.31
CA TYR A 203 -9.84 -8.34 14.33
C TYR A 203 -9.42 -7.46 15.49
N PHE A 204 -10.36 -6.63 15.95
CA PHE A 204 -10.26 -5.86 17.19
C PHE A 204 -11.51 -6.10 18.04
N PRO A 205 -11.42 -5.87 19.36
CA PRO A 205 -12.59 -5.88 20.22
C PRO A 205 -13.55 -4.74 19.84
N GLU A 206 -14.86 -4.99 20.01
CA GLU A 206 -15.91 -4.02 19.65
C GLU A 206 -15.76 -2.68 20.38
N TYR A 207 -15.33 -2.71 21.64
CA TYR A 207 -15.13 -1.51 22.45
C TYR A 207 -13.99 -0.60 21.95
N GLU A 208 -13.06 -1.10 21.12
CA GLU A 208 -11.97 -0.31 20.53
C GLU A 208 -12.37 0.36 19.21
N GLU A 209 -13.54 0.04 18.65
CA GLU A 209 -13.95 0.48 17.32
C GLU A 209 -13.88 2.00 17.15
N ASN A 210 -14.44 2.74 18.10
CA ASN A 210 -14.46 4.20 18.04
C ASN A 210 -13.06 4.81 18.10
N THR A 211 -12.17 4.23 18.92
CA THR A 211 -10.77 4.65 19.04
C THR A 211 -10.04 4.44 17.71
N ILE A 212 -10.17 3.27 17.12
CA ILE A 212 -9.50 2.90 15.86
C ILE A 212 -10.04 3.73 14.69
N LYS A 213 -11.36 3.90 14.58
CA LYS A 213 -11.97 4.78 13.57
C LYS A 213 -11.46 6.21 13.67
N ARG A 214 -11.24 6.72 14.89
CA ARG A 214 -10.66 8.05 15.11
C ARG A 214 -9.20 8.10 14.64
N ILE A 215 -8.39 7.10 15.00
CA ILE A 215 -6.99 6.99 14.56
C ILE A 215 -6.90 6.98 13.02
N LEU A 216 -7.70 6.14 12.35
CA LEU A 216 -7.72 6.08 10.89
C LEU A 216 -8.06 7.44 10.25
N LYS A 217 -9.04 8.17 10.79
CA LYS A 217 -9.37 9.53 10.33
C LYS A 217 -8.21 10.51 10.54
N GLU A 218 -7.56 10.48 11.70
CA GLU A 218 -6.40 11.33 12.02
C GLU A 218 -5.22 11.05 11.08
N THR A 219 -5.01 9.78 10.71
CA THR A 219 -3.95 9.38 9.77
C THR A 219 -4.21 9.89 8.36
N ILE A 220 -5.47 9.88 7.88
CA ILE A 220 -5.83 10.38 6.54
C ILE A 220 -5.70 11.90 6.42
N GLN A 221 -5.92 12.66 7.51
CA GLN A 221 -5.91 14.12 7.52
C GLN A 221 -4.51 14.75 7.65
N LYS A 222 -3.49 13.95 7.99
CA LYS A 222 -2.09 14.43 8.14
C LYS A 222 -1.27 14.34 6.84
N PHE A 223 -1.88 13.91 5.74
CA PHE A 223 -1.29 13.86 4.41
C PHE A 223 -2.11 14.71 3.43
#